data_AF-A0A354G4B1-F1
#
_entry.id   AF-A0A354G4B1-F1
#
_cell.length_a   1.000
_cell.length_b   1.000
_cell.length_c   1.000
_cell.angle_alpha   90.00
_cell.angle_beta   90.00
_cell.angle_gamma   90.00
#
_symmetry.space_group_name_H-M   'P 1'
#
loop_
_entity.id
_entity.type
_entity.pdbx_description
1 polymer ?
#
loop_
_entity_poly.entity_id
_entity_poly.type
_entity_poly.pdbx_seq_one_letter_code
_entity_poly.pdbx_strand_id
1 'polypeptide(L)'
;MVFTIKRPVSKRFFQLSFEGFRPQGRNKFEQFVNIWAEFFRSILEYLWDKIVDILFFIASVLYYIFQLPSVAKSFVVKKLIWSRGKLGRPLAFVTVVAASLIVFMIGEVLSSYDFIASPQVKADYISTSSDIIPKREMAVTTLPEERKRTESLTYKIESGDTLYSIGEKFKISADALKYVNNLSDNSILKVGQDITVPPVAGLIHTVERGDTLTSIALKYDVPAQAVADFNYILDTSTLALGTELVIPGGKVPKVVPVYTLYSGAPSTGDSSAANADKGFCVWPSTVRVVTQYYSWYHNGVDIATPHNISSPPLLACTSGTVVRAGWDPFGLGLHVRIDHGGGYETVYGHMSRIDVSYGQQVSRGDVIGLMGNTGRSTGPHVHFIVKYNGIAQDPFNFVQ
;
A
#
# COMPACT_ATOMS: atom_id res chain seq x y z
N MET A 1 -1.78 2.39 -79.90
CA MET A 1 -1.02 3.63 -80.16
C MET A 1 -1.89 4.46 -81.10
N VAL A 2 -2.41 5.62 -80.72
CA VAL A 2 -1.66 6.87 -80.63
C VAL A 2 -2.15 7.69 -79.44
N PHE A 3 -1.25 7.99 -78.51
CA PHE A 3 -1.45 8.95 -77.44
C PHE A 3 -1.32 10.36 -78.02
N THR A 4 -2.41 11.12 -78.07
CA THR A 4 -2.32 12.55 -78.36
C THR A 4 -2.11 13.28 -77.03
N ILE A 5 -0.84 13.45 -76.66
CA ILE A 5 -0.42 14.29 -75.54
C ILE A 5 -0.75 15.75 -75.91
N LYS A 6 -1.88 16.27 -75.43
CA LYS A 6 -2.12 17.72 -75.44
C LYS A 6 -1.16 18.35 -74.43
N ARG A 7 -0.23 19.16 -74.94
CA ARG A 7 0.72 19.96 -74.16
C ARG A 7 0.00 20.73 -73.05
N PRO A 8 0.55 20.81 -71.83
CA PRO A 8 0.01 21.68 -70.80
C PRO A 8 0.23 23.13 -71.25
N VAL A 9 -0.87 23.85 -71.51
CA VAL A 9 -0.81 25.30 -71.68
C VAL A 9 -0.60 25.86 -70.29
N SER A 10 0.62 26.28 -69.98
CA SER A 10 0.93 26.96 -68.74
C SER A 10 0.08 28.23 -68.66
N LYS A 11 -0.97 28.20 -67.83
CA LYS A 11 -1.60 29.43 -67.37
C LYS A 11 -0.62 30.08 -66.40
N ARG A 12 0.22 30.93 -67.00
CA ARG A 12 0.96 32.00 -66.35
C ARG A 12 0.09 32.60 -65.25
N PHE A 13 0.67 32.68 -64.06
CA PHE A 13 0.35 33.60 -62.96
C PHE A 13 -1.13 33.79 -62.62
N PHE A 14 -1.46 33.50 -61.36
CA PHE A 14 -2.60 34.09 -60.66
C PHE A 14 -2.69 35.61 -60.94
N GLN A 15 -3.39 36.02 -61.99
CA GLN A 15 -4.11 37.27 -61.99
C GLN A 15 -5.42 36.95 -61.28
N LEU A 16 -5.41 37.14 -59.96
CA LEU A 16 -6.62 37.57 -59.26
C LEU A 16 -7.04 38.87 -59.96
N SER A 17 -7.84 38.76 -61.02
CA SER A 17 -8.59 39.92 -61.50
C SER A 17 -9.57 40.22 -60.37
N PHE A 18 -9.25 41.24 -59.58
CA PHE A 18 -10.19 41.82 -58.64
C PHE A 18 -11.34 42.44 -59.45
N GLU A 19 -12.27 41.61 -59.91
CA GLU A 19 -13.56 42.03 -60.43
C GLU A 19 -14.38 42.61 -59.27
N GLY A 20 -14.04 43.83 -58.84
CA GLY A 20 -14.70 44.47 -57.71
C GLY A 20 -14.25 45.91 -57.47
N PHE A 21 -12.96 46.19 -57.63
CA PHE A 21 -12.42 47.54 -57.39
C PHE A 21 -12.35 48.32 -58.70
N ARG A 22 -13.46 48.98 -59.07
CA ARG A 22 -13.44 49.95 -60.17
C ARG A 22 -12.96 51.29 -59.62
N PRO A 23 -11.81 51.84 -60.06
CA PRO A 23 -11.32 53.12 -59.57
C PRO A 23 -12.36 54.22 -59.83
N GLN A 24 -12.97 54.74 -58.77
CA GLN A 24 -13.80 55.95 -58.82
C GLN A 24 -12.98 57.12 -58.28
N GLY A 25 -13.01 58.26 -58.96
CA GLY A 25 -12.27 59.46 -58.57
C GLY A 25 -11.92 60.33 -59.77
N ARG A 26 -11.83 61.65 -59.56
CA ARG A 26 -11.62 62.65 -60.62
C ARG A 26 -10.16 62.67 -61.09
N ASN A 27 -9.22 62.23 -60.25
CA ASN A 27 -7.79 62.15 -60.55
C ASN A 27 -7.18 60.82 -60.05
N LYS A 28 -5.95 60.53 -60.49
CA LYS A 28 -5.26 59.26 -60.16
C LYS A 28 -5.01 59.07 -58.65
N PHE A 29 -4.86 60.17 -57.90
CA PHE A 29 -4.64 60.12 -56.45
C PHE A 29 -5.92 59.73 -55.71
N GLU A 30 -7.06 60.34 -56.05
CA GLU A 30 -8.38 59.97 -55.50
C GLU A 30 -8.73 58.51 -55.80
N GLN A 31 -8.46 58.05 -57.03
CA GLN A 31 -8.69 56.65 -57.40
C GLN A 31 -7.84 55.69 -56.57
N PHE A 32 -6.56 56.02 -56.32
CA PHE A 32 -5.68 55.23 -55.47
C PHE A 32 -6.18 55.18 -54.02
N VAL A 33 -6.52 56.34 -53.45
CA VAL A 33 -7.04 56.42 -52.07
C VAL A 33 -8.35 55.64 -51.93
N ASN A 34 -9.26 55.77 -52.89
CA ASN A 34 -10.56 55.09 -52.85
C ASN A 34 -10.41 53.56 -52.99
N ILE A 35 -9.53 53.07 -53.87
CA ILE A 35 -9.24 51.63 -53.98
C ILE A 35 -8.72 51.09 -52.66
N TRP A 36 -7.76 51.78 -52.03
CA TRP A 36 -7.22 51.35 -50.74
C TRP A 36 -8.25 51.43 -49.62
N ALA A 37 -9.10 52.45 -49.61
CA ALA A 37 -10.19 52.58 -48.65
C ALA A 37 -11.20 51.43 -48.78
N GLU A 38 -11.62 51.11 -50.01
CA GLU A 38 -12.52 49.98 -50.28
C GLU A 38 -11.84 48.65 -49.94
N PHE A 39 -10.56 48.47 -50.26
CA PHE A 39 -9.79 47.26 -49.92
C PHE A 39 -9.73 47.03 -48.42
N PHE A 40 -9.35 48.05 -47.64
CA PHE A 40 -9.31 47.93 -46.17
C PHE A 40 -10.70 47.73 -45.59
N ARG A 41 -11.73 48.38 -46.15
CA ARG A 41 -13.12 48.15 -45.74
C ARG A 41 -13.54 46.70 -45.98
N SER A 42 -13.30 46.15 -47.17
CA SER A 42 -13.64 44.75 -47.47
C SER A 42 -12.85 43.75 -46.62
N ILE A 43 -11.59 44.05 -46.30
CA ILE A 43 -10.80 43.24 -45.35
C ILE A 43 -11.41 43.29 -43.96
N LEU A 44 -11.76 44.48 -43.47
CA LEU A 44 -12.37 44.64 -42.15
C LEU A 44 -13.73 43.95 -42.07
N GLU A 45 -14.58 44.08 -43.09
CA GLU A 45 -15.86 43.38 -43.20
C GLU A 45 -15.66 41.86 -43.19
N TYR A 46 -14.74 41.33 -44.00
CA TYR A 46 -14.41 39.90 -44.01
C TYR A 46 -13.89 39.39 -42.67
N LEU A 47 -12.96 40.13 -42.04
CA LEU A 47 -12.41 39.77 -40.73
C LEU A 47 -13.49 39.81 -39.65
N TRP A 48 -14.39 40.80 -39.70
CA TRP A 48 -15.51 40.92 -38.79
C TRP A 48 -16.46 39.72 -38.91
N ASP A 49 -16.86 39.38 -40.14
CA ASP A 49 -17.71 38.20 -40.40
C ASP A 49 -17.06 36.91 -39.89
N LYS A 50 -15.75 36.75 -40.09
CA LYS A 50 -15.02 35.58 -39.55
C LYS A 50 -14.93 35.57 -38.04
N ILE A 51 -14.78 36.72 -37.39
CA ILE A 51 -14.82 36.82 -35.93
C ILE A 51 -16.20 36.41 -35.42
N VAL A 52 -17.28 36.87 -36.05
CA VAL A 52 -18.65 36.50 -35.68
C VAL A 52 -18.88 34.99 -35.86
N ASP A 53 -18.45 34.40 -36.98
CA ASP A 53 -18.53 32.95 -37.22
C ASP A 53 -17.81 32.15 -36.10
N ILE A 54 -16.59 32.58 -35.75
CA ILE A 54 -15.79 31.93 -34.69
C ILE A 54 -16.48 32.06 -33.33
N LEU A 55 -17.01 33.24 -32.99
CA LEU A 55 -17.72 33.45 -31.74
C LEU A 55 -18.98 32.59 -31.67
N PHE A 56 -19.73 32.45 -32.76
CA PHE A 56 -20.90 31.58 -32.82
C PHE A 56 -20.53 30.10 -32.68
N PHE A 57 -19.43 29.66 -33.32
CA PHE A 57 -18.89 28.32 -33.14
C PHE A 57 -18.48 28.06 -31.70
N ILE A 58 -17.72 28.97 -31.07
CA ILE A 58 -17.31 28.88 -29.67
C ILE A 58 -18.54 28.82 -28.76
N ALA A 59 -19.51 29.71 -28.95
CA ALA A 59 -20.75 29.72 -28.17
C ALA A 59 -21.52 28.40 -28.31
N SER A 60 -21.57 27.83 -29.52
CA SER A 60 -22.21 26.54 -29.79
C SER A 60 -21.47 25.39 -29.08
N VAL A 61 -20.13 25.35 -29.18
CA VAL A 61 -19.30 24.36 -28.48
C VAL A 61 -19.48 24.47 -26.97
N LEU A 62 -19.45 25.68 -26.42
CA LEU A 62 -19.68 25.92 -24.99
C LEU A 62 -21.08 25.44 -24.59
N TYR A 63 -22.12 25.75 -25.36
CA TYR A 63 -23.47 25.28 -25.11
C TYR A 63 -23.53 23.74 -25.01
N TYR A 64 -22.90 23.02 -25.95
CA TYR A 64 -22.82 21.55 -25.87
C TYR A 64 -22.02 21.06 -24.66
N ILE A 65 -20.89 21.69 -24.34
CA ILE A 65 -20.08 21.36 -23.16
C ILE A 65 -20.89 21.52 -21.86
N PHE A 66 -21.65 22.61 -21.73
CA PHE A 66 -22.50 22.84 -20.56
C PHE A 66 -23.71 21.89 -20.47
N GLN A 67 -24.13 21.29 -21.58
CA GLN A 67 -25.20 20.28 -21.61
C GLN A 67 -24.69 18.84 -21.36
N LEU A 68 -23.41 18.54 -21.60
CA LEU A 68 -22.84 17.21 -21.37
C LEU A 68 -23.11 16.66 -19.94
N PRO A 69 -22.97 17.44 -18.85
CA PRO A 69 -23.24 16.96 -17.50
C PRO A 69 -24.69 16.51 -17.30
N SER A 70 -25.66 17.21 -17.90
CA SER A 70 -27.09 16.90 -17.73
C SER A 70 -27.45 15.59 -18.46
N VAL A 71 -26.94 15.41 -19.68
CA VAL A 71 -27.12 14.20 -20.47
C VAL A 71 -26.44 13.01 -19.80
N ALA A 72 -25.17 13.16 -19.38
CA ALA A 72 -24.43 12.11 -18.68
C ALA A 72 -25.11 11.72 -17.36
N LYS A 73 -25.57 12.69 -16.56
CA LYS A 73 -26.36 12.44 -15.35
C LYS A 73 -27.60 11.61 -15.66
N SER A 74 -28.37 11.99 -16.69
CA SER A 74 -29.60 11.27 -17.05
C SER A 74 -29.32 9.82 -17.47
N PHE A 75 -28.23 9.58 -18.20
CA PHE A 75 -27.80 8.26 -18.63
C PHE A 75 -27.37 7.39 -17.44
N VAL A 76 -26.53 7.93 -16.55
CA VAL A 76 -26.06 7.23 -15.35
C VAL A 76 -27.23 6.90 -14.43
N VAL A 77 -28.14 7.84 -14.17
CA VAL A 77 -29.32 7.64 -13.33
C VAL A 77 -30.23 6.55 -13.91
N LYS A 78 -30.54 6.59 -15.22
CA LYS A 78 -31.33 5.53 -15.87
C LYS A 78 -30.68 4.15 -15.73
N LYS A 79 -29.36 4.07 -15.94
CA LYS A 79 -28.61 2.82 -15.83
C LYS A 79 -28.53 2.29 -14.40
N LEU A 80 -28.43 3.18 -13.40
CA LEU A 80 -28.50 2.82 -11.97
C LEU A 80 -29.88 2.28 -11.58
N ILE A 81 -30.95 2.93 -12.03
CA ILE A 81 -32.34 2.50 -11.76
C ILE A 81 -32.61 1.13 -12.39
N TRP A 82 -32.26 0.92 -13.66
CA TRP A 82 -32.48 -0.36 -14.35
C TRP A 82 -31.58 -1.50 -13.84
N SER A 83 -30.44 -1.18 -13.22
CA SER A 83 -29.53 -2.18 -12.67
C SER A 83 -29.95 -2.77 -11.32
N ARG A 84 -31.05 -2.33 -10.70
CA ARG A 84 -31.55 -2.81 -9.39
C ARG A 84 -30.44 -2.96 -8.32
N GLY A 85 -29.52 -2.00 -8.26
CA GLY A 85 -28.44 -1.98 -7.26
C GLY A 85 -27.17 -2.79 -7.58
N LYS A 86 -27.14 -3.60 -8.64
CA LYS A 86 -25.93 -4.37 -9.02
C LYS A 86 -24.71 -3.49 -9.36
N LEU A 87 -24.93 -2.26 -9.82
CA LEU A 87 -23.88 -1.29 -10.15
C LEU A 87 -23.37 -0.47 -8.95
N GLY A 88 -23.93 -0.62 -7.74
CA GLY A 88 -23.53 0.20 -6.59
C GLY A 88 -22.06 0.02 -6.19
N ARG A 89 -21.58 -1.23 -6.12
CA ARG A 89 -20.18 -1.56 -5.78
C ARG A 89 -19.16 -1.04 -6.79
N PRO A 90 -19.30 -1.29 -8.12
CA PRO A 90 -18.33 -0.75 -9.08
C PRO A 90 -18.37 0.77 -9.15
N LEU A 91 -19.53 1.41 -8.97
CA LEU A 91 -19.62 2.87 -8.93
C LEU A 91 -18.87 3.45 -7.72
N ALA A 92 -19.07 2.88 -6.52
CA ALA A 92 -18.36 3.29 -5.31
C ALA A 92 -16.84 3.15 -5.46
N PHE A 93 -16.37 2.04 -6.05
CA PHE A 93 -14.95 1.84 -6.33
C PHE A 93 -14.40 2.93 -7.28
N VAL A 94 -15.08 3.19 -8.40
CA VAL A 94 -14.66 4.23 -9.36
C VAL A 94 -14.66 5.60 -8.71
N THR A 95 -15.65 5.93 -7.86
CA THR A 95 -15.68 7.23 -7.16
C THR A 95 -14.54 7.39 -6.18
N VAL A 96 -14.18 6.34 -5.43
CA VAL A 96 -13.07 6.39 -4.49
C VAL A 96 -11.74 6.55 -5.24
N VAL A 97 -11.53 5.75 -6.29
CA VAL A 97 -10.32 5.85 -7.13
C VAL A 97 -10.18 7.24 -7.78
N ALA A 98 -11.27 7.79 -8.31
CA ALA A 98 -11.27 9.12 -8.90
C ALA A 98 -10.95 10.22 -7.85
N ALA A 99 -11.54 10.13 -6.65
CA ALA A 99 -11.24 11.04 -5.55
C ALA A 99 -9.76 10.94 -5.12
N SER A 100 -9.23 9.73 -5.00
CA SER A 100 -7.82 9.49 -4.67
C SER A 100 -6.88 10.06 -5.73
N LEU A 101 -7.20 9.91 -7.02
CA LEU A 101 -6.42 10.50 -8.12
C LEU A 101 -6.43 12.03 -8.08
N ILE A 102 -7.57 12.65 -7.79
CA ILE A 102 -7.67 14.10 -7.64
C ILE A 102 -6.79 14.59 -6.48
N VAL A 103 -6.85 13.91 -5.33
CA VAL A 103 -6.01 14.23 -4.17
C VAL A 103 -4.52 14.07 -4.51
N PHE A 104 -4.15 13.02 -5.24
CA PHE A 104 -2.77 12.80 -5.69
C PHE A 104 -2.27 13.92 -6.61
N MET A 105 -3.06 14.28 -7.63
CA MET A 105 -2.70 15.32 -8.60
C MET A 105 -2.61 16.72 -7.95
N ILE A 106 -3.51 17.02 -7.00
CA ILE A 106 -3.49 18.29 -6.27
C ILE A 106 -2.36 18.31 -5.22
N GLY A 107 -2.06 17.16 -4.61
CA GLY A 107 -0.98 17.03 -3.62
C GLY A 107 0.38 17.40 -4.19
N GLU A 108 0.65 17.03 -5.45
CA GLU A 108 1.89 17.39 -6.14
C GLU A 108 1.98 18.92 -6.38
N VAL A 109 0.87 19.55 -6.80
CA VAL A 109 0.77 21.02 -6.97
C VAL A 109 0.96 21.77 -5.65
N LEU A 110 0.43 21.23 -4.54
CA LEU A 110 0.62 21.80 -3.21
C LEU A 110 2.02 21.59 -2.65
N SER A 111 2.71 20.51 -3.03
CA SER A 111 4.09 20.22 -2.62
C SER A 111 5.15 21.08 -3.30
N SER A 112 4.80 21.68 -4.45
CA SER A 112 5.71 22.54 -5.24
C SER A 112 5.74 24.02 -4.83
N TYR A 113 5.10 24.41 -3.72
CA TYR A 113 5.26 25.74 -3.13
C TYR A 113 6.32 25.71 -2.02
N ASP A 114 7.55 26.15 -2.35
CA ASP A 114 8.59 26.44 -1.35
C ASP A 114 8.11 27.59 -0.44
N PHE A 115 7.57 27.26 0.73
CA PHE A 115 7.11 28.24 1.73
C PHE A 115 8.27 28.93 2.48
N ILE A 116 9.52 28.66 2.10
CA ILE A 116 10.71 29.27 2.71
C ILE A 116 11.60 29.81 1.60
N ALA A 117 11.40 31.09 1.26
CA ALA A 117 12.40 31.85 0.52
C ALA A 117 13.59 32.12 1.46
N SER A 118 14.62 31.27 1.43
CA SER A 118 15.88 31.57 2.11
C SER A 118 16.47 32.86 1.52
N PRO A 119 16.76 33.90 2.34
CA PRO A 119 17.40 35.11 1.83
C PRO A 119 18.77 34.77 1.24
N GLN A 120 19.03 35.17 0.01
CA GLN A 120 20.35 35.03 -0.62
C GLN A 120 21.35 35.90 0.16
N VAL A 121 22.25 35.24 0.90
CA VAL A 121 23.33 35.91 1.64
C VAL A 121 24.36 36.42 0.62
N LYS A 122 24.54 37.74 0.54
CA LYS A 122 25.56 38.37 -0.32
C LYS A 122 26.96 38.10 0.24
N ALA A 123 27.88 37.74 -0.66
CA ALA A 123 29.27 37.38 -0.38
C ALA A 123 30.19 38.57 0.00
N ASP A 124 29.63 39.74 0.30
CA ASP A 124 30.41 40.94 0.65
C ASP A 124 30.85 40.96 2.13
N TYR A 125 30.44 39.97 2.93
CA TYR A 125 30.75 39.91 4.37
C TYR A 125 32.12 39.28 4.71
N ILE A 126 32.85 38.78 3.71
CA ILE A 126 34.11 38.03 3.92
C ILE A 126 35.37 38.91 3.74
N SER A 127 35.26 40.11 3.16
CA SER A 127 36.43 40.92 2.80
C SER A 127 36.96 41.88 3.88
N THR A 128 36.34 41.96 5.06
CA THR A 128 36.57 43.12 5.96
C THR A 128 36.91 42.80 7.42
N SER A 129 37.22 41.57 7.80
CA SER A 129 37.75 41.30 9.14
C SER A 129 39.07 40.52 9.11
N SER A 130 40.18 41.24 9.28
CA SER A 130 41.51 40.69 9.46
C SER A 130 41.85 40.36 10.93
N ASP A 131 40.86 40.38 11.83
CA ASP A 131 41.16 40.34 13.25
C ASP A 131 40.01 39.73 14.08
N ILE A 132 39.84 38.41 14.00
CA ILE A 132 39.08 37.67 15.02
C ILE A 132 39.79 36.32 15.21
N ILE A 133 40.62 36.23 16.24
CA ILE A 133 40.96 34.96 16.88
C ILE A 133 39.63 34.21 17.07
N PRO A 134 39.46 32.97 16.58
CA PRO A 134 38.26 32.24 16.87
C PRO A 134 38.31 31.91 18.35
N LYS A 135 37.72 32.79 19.16
CA LYS A 135 37.20 32.42 20.47
C LYS A 135 36.36 31.21 20.16
N ARG A 136 36.79 30.06 20.68
CA ARG A 136 36.09 28.78 20.57
C ARG A 136 34.83 28.93 21.41
N GLU A 137 33.92 29.79 20.99
CA GLU A 137 32.52 29.68 21.31
C GLU A 137 32.14 28.39 20.62
N MET A 138 32.24 27.29 21.39
CA MET A 138 31.47 26.11 21.09
C MET A 138 30.07 26.66 20.92
N ALA A 139 29.61 26.73 19.67
CA ALA A 139 28.21 26.94 19.40
C ALA A 139 27.52 25.91 20.27
N VAL A 140 26.87 26.37 21.33
CA VAL A 140 25.83 25.58 21.97
C VAL A 140 24.74 25.58 20.92
N THR A 141 24.91 24.71 19.92
CA THR A 141 23.82 24.31 19.05
C THR A 141 22.79 23.76 20.00
N THR A 142 21.82 24.58 20.35
CA THR A 142 20.55 24.11 20.87
C THR A 142 20.03 23.18 19.79
N LEU A 143 20.20 21.88 20.04
CA LEU A 143 19.67 20.85 19.17
C LEU A 143 18.16 21.11 19.06
N PRO A 144 17.61 21.24 17.85
CA PRO A 144 16.17 21.44 17.68
C PRO A 144 15.44 20.27 18.37
N GLU A 145 14.38 20.58 19.12
CA GLU A 145 13.59 19.58 19.87
C GLU A 145 13.03 18.46 18.98
N GLU A 146 13.00 18.68 17.67
CA GLU A 146 12.45 17.77 16.65
C GLU A 146 13.47 16.81 16.01
N ARG A 147 14.75 16.80 16.42
CA ARG A 147 15.66 15.75 15.93
C ARG A 147 15.18 14.39 16.45
N LYS A 148 14.81 13.50 15.51
CA LYS A 148 14.64 12.07 15.80
C LYS A 148 15.87 11.59 16.56
N ARG A 149 15.65 11.07 17.77
CA ARG A 149 16.72 10.54 18.60
C ARG A 149 17.41 9.42 17.83
N THR A 150 18.74 9.40 17.83
CA THR A 150 19.55 8.33 17.25
C THR A 150 20.03 7.34 18.30
N GLU A 151 19.95 7.71 19.59
CA GLU A 151 20.44 6.92 20.72
C GLU A 151 19.33 6.63 21.74
N SER A 152 19.49 5.53 22.48
CA SER A 152 18.63 5.17 23.60
C SER A 152 18.75 6.15 24.76
N LEU A 153 17.64 6.38 25.47
CA LEU A 153 17.54 7.29 26.61
C LEU A 153 17.29 6.46 27.85
N THR A 154 18.05 6.71 28.90
CA THR A 154 17.74 6.16 30.22
C THR A 154 16.67 7.04 30.88
N TYR A 155 15.52 6.46 31.16
CA TYR A 155 14.40 7.10 31.85
C TYR A 155 14.24 6.51 33.25
N LYS A 156 14.13 7.38 34.25
CA LYS A 156 13.89 6.98 35.65
C LYS A 156 12.39 6.98 35.92
N ILE A 157 11.87 5.85 36.38
CA ILE A 157 10.43 5.65 36.61
C ILE A 157 9.94 6.56 37.74
N GLU A 158 8.88 7.32 37.47
CA GLU A 158 8.22 8.18 38.44
C GLU A 158 7.00 7.51 39.07
N SER A 159 6.44 8.12 40.12
CA SER A 159 5.24 7.58 40.77
C SER A 159 4.03 7.64 39.84
N GLY A 160 3.37 6.50 39.63
CA GLY A 160 2.21 6.39 38.73
C GLY A 160 2.55 6.05 37.29
N ASP A 161 3.84 5.90 36.96
CA ASP A 161 4.25 5.46 35.63
C ASP A 161 3.88 4.01 35.34
N THR A 162 3.43 3.77 34.11
CA THR A 162 3.22 2.45 33.52
C THR A 162 4.03 2.34 32.24
N LEU A 163 4.37 1.12 31.80
CA LEU A 163 5.02 0.94 30.49
C LEU A 163 4.18 1.52 29.34
N TYR A 164 2.86 1.54 29.50
CA TYR A 164 1.95 2.14 28.54
C TYR A 164 2.05 3.68 28.52
N SER A 165 2.01 4.34 29.68
CA SER A 165 2.10 5.81 29.77
C SER A 165 3.47 6.33 29.34
N ILE A 166 4.54 5.60 29.67
CA ILE A 166 5.89 5.89 29.18
C ILE A 166 5.96 5.68 27.67
N GLY A 167 5.38 4.60 27.15
CA GLY A 167 5.31 4.33 25.72
C GLY A 167 4.62 5.46 24.94
N GLU A 168 3.46 5.91 25.42
CA GLU A 168 2.73 7.04 24.82
C GLU A 168 3.52 8.37 24.85
N LYS A 169 4.25 8.62 25.95
CA LYS A 169 5.09 9.81 26.13
C LYS A 169 6.23 9.86 25.11
N PHE A 170 6.85 8.71 24.83
CA PHE A 170 7.99 8.61 23.91
C PHE A 170 7.62 8.09 22.52
N LYS A 171 6.32 7.87 22.24
CA LYS A 171 5.80 7.29 20.99
C LYS A 171 6.42 5.94 20.63
N ILE A 172 6.56 5.09 21.64
CA ILE A 172 7.13 3.74 21.57
C ILE A 172 6.12 2.74 22.14
N SER A 173 6.05 1.54 21.56
CA SER A 173 5.12 0.51 22.06
C SER A 173 5.57 -0.02 23.43
N ALA A 174 4.59 -0.33 24.30
CA ALA A 174 4.88 -0.96 25.59
C ALA A 174 5.63 -2.29 25.43
N ASP A 175 5.38 -3.03 24.34
CA ASP A 175 6.10 -4.26 24.01
C ASP A 175 7.58 -3.99 23.68
N ALA A 176 7.89 -2.92 22.95
CA ALA A 176 9.28 -2.54 22.68
C ALA A 176 10.01 -2.14 23.97
N LEU A 177 9.35 -1.40 24.87
CA LEU A 177 9.89 -1.07 26.18
C LEU A 177 10.13 -2.32 27.03
N LYS A 178 9.22 -3.28 27.00
CA LYS A 178 9.39 -4.57 27.69
C LYS A 178 10.62 -5.31 27.16
N TYR A 179 10.71 -5.44 25.84
CA TYR A 179 11.77 -6.19 25.18
C TYR A 179 13.17 -5.61 25.46
N VAL A 180 13.36 -4.31 25.28
CA VAL A 180 14.67 -3.64 25.48
C VAL A 180 15.14 -3.73 26.94
N ASN A 181 14.20 -3.81 27.89
CA ASN A 181 14.50 -3.85 29.31
C ASN A 181 14.41 -5.25 29.93
N ASN A 182 14.25 -6.30 29.11
CA ASN A 182 14.03 -7.68 29.57
C ASN A 182 12.88 -7.81 30.59
N LEU A 183 11.81 -7.02 30.42
CA LEU A 183 10.61 -7.05 31.25
C LEU A 183 9.57 -7.99 30.64
N SER A 184 8.76 -8.59 31.50
CA SER A 184 7.62 -9.46 31.17
C SER A 184 6.31 -8.79 31.52
N ASP A 185 5.18 -9.37 31.11
CA ASP A 185 3.83 -8.86 31.48
C ASP A 185 3.58 -8.87 33.00
N ASN A 186 4.34 -9.67 33.75
CA ASN A 186 4.27 -9.77 35.22
C ASN A 186 5.31 -8.88 35.92
N SER A 187 6.14 -8.14 35.18
CA SER A 187 7.20 -7.33 35.77
C SER A 187 6.61 -6.08 36.44
N ILE A 188 6.84 -5.94 37.74
CA ILE A 188 6.41 -4.79 38.54
C ILE A 188 7.46 -3.69 38.44
N LEU A 189 7.06 -2.51 37.97
CA LEU A 189 7.91 -1.32 37.91
C LEU A 189 8.08 -0.71 39.31
N LYS A 190 9.31 -0.35 39.66
CA LYS A 190 9.62 0.33 40.92
C LYS A 190 9.91 1.80 40.67
N VAL A 191 9.35 2.68 41.49
CA VAL A 191 9.69 4.11 41.46
C VAL A 191 11.19 4.29 41.68
N GLY A 192 11.85 5.06 40.81
CA GLY A 192 13.30 5.29 40.81
C GLY A 192 14.13 4.29 40.01
N GLN A 193 13.52 3.22 39.47
CA GLN A 193 14.16 2.26 38.57
C GLN A 193 14.50 2.94 37.23
N ASP A 194 15.68 2.64 36.70
CA ASP A 194 16.08 3.09 35.37
C ASP A 194 15.61 2.10 34.30
N ILE A 195 15.05 2.61 33.21
CA ILE A 195 14.68 1.85 32.02
C ILE A 195 15.24 2.52 30.77
N THR A 196 15.62 1.70 29.80
CA THR A 196 16.12 2.12 28.50
C THR A 196 14.97 2.32 27.53
N VAL A 197 14.87 3.52 26.98
CA VAL A 197 13.84 3.93 26.01
C VAL A 197 14.49 4.05 24.62
N PRO A 198 14.09 3.22 23.64
CA PRO A 198 14.72 3.24 22.32
C PRO A 198 14.54 4.59 21.58
N PRO A 199 15.41 4.91 20.61
CA PRO A 199 15.41 6.19 19.90
C PRO A 199 14.20 6.43 18.99
N VAL A 200 13.66 5.35 18.41
CA VAL A 200 12.52 5.36 17.49
C VAL A 200 11.53 4.26 17.86
N ALA A 201 10.33 4.28 17.27
CA ALA A 201 9.38 3.17 17.31
C ALA A 201 9.97 1.93 16.62
N GLY A 202 10.88 1.26 17.33
CA GLY A 202 11.73 0.19 16.82
C GLY A 202 12.45 -0.51 17.97
N LEU A 203 13.17 -1.58 17.65
CA LEU A 203 13.88 -2.41 18.63
C LEU A 203 15.39 -2.24 18.49
N ILE A 204 16.14 -2.55 19.54
CA ILE A 204 17.60 -2.65 19.49
C ILE A 204 17.96 -4.12 19.45
N HIS A 205 18.83 -4.50 18.52
CA HIS A 205 19.37 -5.84 18.42
C HIS A 205 20.89 -5.80 18.38
N THR A 206 21.54 -6.48 19.32
CA THR A 206 22.99 -6.68 19.33
C THR A 206 23.34 -7.85 18.42
N VAL A 207 24.19 -7.64 17.42
CA VAL A 207 24.59 -8.65 16.44
C VAL A 207 25.33 -9.80 17.13
N GLU A 208 24.77 -11.02 17.03
CA GLU A 208 25.35 -12.25 17.56
C GLU A 208 26.05 -13.07 16.46
N ARG A 209 26.80 -14.11 16.88
CA ARG A 209 27.51 -14.98 15.94
C ARG A 209 26.52 -15.74 15.07
N GLY A 210 26.61 -15.54 13.75
CA GLY A 210 25.75 -16.19 12.76
C GLY A 210 24.59 -15.32 12.30
N ASP A 211 24.44 -14.12 12.86
CA ASP A 211 23.47 -13.16 12.37
C ASP A 211 23.88 -12.60 11.00
N THR A 212 22.87 -12.45 10.16
CA THR A 212 22.92 -11.73 8.90
C THR A 212 21.89 -10.62 8.97
N LEU A 213 22.06 -9.57 8.17
CA LEU A 213 21.08 -8.50 8.13
C LEU A 213 19.67 -9.04 7.76
N THR A 214 19.63 -10.06 6.90
CA THR A 214 18.39 -10.77 6.53
C THR A 214 17.78 -11.54 7.70
N SER A 215 18.57 -12.31 8.48
CA SER A 215 18.03 -13.07 9.62
C SER A 215 17.50 -12.17 10.73
N ILE A 216 18.20 -11.07 11.00
CA ILE A 216 17.77 -10.03 11.96
C ILE A 216 16.47 -9.38 11.48
N ALA A 217 16.43 -8.95 10.21
CA ALA A 217 15.25 -8.28 9.65
C ALA A 217 14.02 -9.20 9.66
N LEU A 218 14.20 -10.49 9.34
CA LEU A 218 13.15 -11.51 9.45
C LEU A 218 12.68 -11.72 10.90
N LYS A 219 13.60 -11.77 11.87
CA LYS A 219 13.30 -11.93 13.30
C LYS A 219 12.38 -10.83 13.82
N TYR A 220 12.53 -9.61 13.31
CA TYR A 220 11.78 -8.44 13.76
C TYR A 220 10.67 -8.00 12.78
N ASP A 221 10.39 -8.78 11.74
CA ASP A 221 9.35 -8.50 10.72
C ASP A 221 9.52 -7.13 10.03
N VAL A 222 10.75 -6.82 9.60
CA VAL A 222 11.09 -5.59 8.86
C VAL A 222 11.89 -5.89 7.59
N PRO A 223 11.88 -5.02 6.57
CA PRO A 223 12.74 -5.17 5.41
C PRO A 223 14.23 -5.00 5.77
N ALA A 224 15.09 -5.92 5.31
CA ALA A 224 16.53 -5.88 5.59
C ALA A 224 17.20 -4.58 5.12
N GLN A 225 16.78 -4.05 3.97
CA GLN A 225 17.30 -2.78 3.45
C GLN A 225 16.95 -1.59 4.35
N ALA A 226 15.76 -1.58 4.96
CA ALA A 226 15.38 -0.52 5.89
C ALA A 226 16.24 -0.51 7.16
N VAL A 227 16.69 -1.69 7.61
CA VAL A 227 17.66 -1.81 8.70
C VAL A 227 19.05 -1.33 8.25
N ALA A 228 19.47 -1.64 7.02
CA ALA A 228 20.74 -1.15 6.46
C ALA A 228 20.77 0.38 6.41
N ASP A 229 19.75 0.98 5.80
CA ASP A 229 19.64 2.41 5.55
C ASP A 229 19.59 3.20 6.86
N PHE A 230 18.85 2.70 7.86
CA PHE A 230 18.71 3.37 9.15
C PHE A 230 20.00 3.35 9.98
N ASN A 231 20.80 2.28 9.87
CA ASN A 231 22.06 2.12 10.59
C ASN A 231 23.29 2.54 9.76
N TYR A 232 23.09 3.17 8.61
CA TYR A 232 24.15 3.60 7.69
C TYR A 232 25.11 2.46 7.29
N ILE A 233 24.58 1.24 7.13
CA ILE A 233 25.34 0.06 6.72
C ILE A 233 25.45 0.05 5.20
N LEU A 234 26.67 0.28 4.69
CA LEU A 234 26.95 0.29 3.25
C LEU A 234 27.24 -1.11 2.70
N ASP A 235 27.81 -1.99 3.52
CA ASP A 235 28.09 -3.39 3.18
C ASP A 235 27.21 -4.31 4.02
N THR A 236 26.25 -4.96 3.38
CA THR A 236 25.28 -5.86 4.02
C THR A 236 25.77 -7.31 4.08
N SER A 237 26.94 -7.62 3.50
CA SER A 237 27.49 -8.97 3.42
C SER A 237 28.08 -9.47 4.74
N THR A 238 28.52 -8.55 5.60
CA THR A 238 29.09 -8.88 6.91
C THR A 238 28.61 -7.89 7.98
N LEU A 239 28.29 -8.41 9.16
CA LEU A 239 27.95 -7.59 10.33
C LEU A 239 29.01 -7.82 11.42
N ALA A 240 29.50 -6.74 12.02
CA ALA A 240 30.46 -6.83 13.11
C ALA A 240 29.77 -7.31 14.40
N LEU A 241 30.29 -8.39 14.99
CA LEU A 241 29.76 -8.97 16.22
C LEU A 241 29.75 -7.95 17.36
N GLY A 242 28.66 -7.92 18.13
CA GLY A 242 28.47 -6.99 19.24
C GLY A 242 28.02 -5.58 18.83
N THR A 243 27.81 -5.33 17.53
CA THR A 243 27.27 -4.04 17.06
C THR A 243 25.78 -3.96 17.39
N GLU A 244 25.33 -2.84 17.95
CA GLU A 244 23.92 -2.59 18.19
C GLU A 244 23.27 -1.99 16.95
N LEU A 245 22.23 -2.65 16.44
CA LEU A 245 21.45 -2.22 15.31
C LEU A 245 20.08 -1.74 15.77
N VAL A 246 19.70 -0.55 15.30
CA VAL A 246 18.35 -0.02 15.47
C VAL A 246 17.46 -0.60 14.37
N ILE A 247 16.39 -1.26 14.78
CA ILE A 247 15.46 -1.95 13.89
C ILE A 247 14.19 -1.10 13.75
N PRO A 248 14.08 -0.23 12.72
CA PRO A 248 12.97 0.70 12.60
C PRO A 248 11.66 -0.06 12.33
N GLY A 249 10.63 0.16 13.15
CA GLY A 249 9.35 -0.53 13.04
C GLY A 249 9.38 -2.01 13.44
N GLY A 250 10.47 -2.47 14.04
CA GLY A 250 10.63 -3.86 14.48
C GLY A 250 9.54 -4.29 15.45
N LYS A 251 8.92 -5.44 15.17
CA LYS A 251 7.96 -6.08 16.09
C LYS A 251 8.71 -7.01 17.02
N VAL A 252 8.28 -7.04 18.28
CA VAL A 252 8.89 -7.95 19.27
C VAL A 252 8.69 -9.39 18.77
N PRO A 253 9.78 -10.18 18.64
CA PRO A 253 9.67 -11.56 18.22
C PRO A 253 8.77 -12.29 19.21
N LYS A 254 7.65 -12.83 18.74
CA LYS A 254 6.81 -13.68 19.60
C LYS A 254 7.67 -14.87 19.98
N VAL A 255 7.98 -15.01 21.26
CA VAL A 255 8.71 -16.18 21.78
C VAL A 255 7.87 -17.39 21.43
N VAL A 256 8.27 -18.15 20.41
CA VAL A 256 7.68 -19.44 20.13
C VAL A 256 8.19 -20.32 21.25
N PRO A 257 7.36 -20.77 22.21
CA PRO A 257 7.81 -21.71 23.21
C PRO A 257 8.42 -22.91 22.47
N VAL A 258 9.70 -23.17 22.72
CA VAL A 258 10.33 -24.42 22.31
C VAL A 258 9.69 -25.50 23.17
N TYR A 259 8.60 -26.07 22.67
CA TYR A 259 8.05 -27.28 23.27
C TYR A 259 9.08 -28.38 23.06
N THR A 260 9.44 -29.07 24.15
CA THR A 260 10.16 -30.34 24.10
C THR A 260 9.42 -31.22 23.11
N LEU A 261 10.09 -31.59 22.02
CA LEU A 261 9.57 -32.57 21.07
C LEU A 261 9.27 -33.83 21.87
N TYR A 262 7.98 -34.11 22.10
CA TYR A 262 7.56 -35.42 22.52
C TYR A 262 7.84 -36.31 21.32
N SER A 263 8.98 -37.01 21.34
CA SER A 263 9.27 -38.10 20.42
C SER A 263 8.38 -39.29 20.82
N GLY A 264 7.06 -39.12 20.63
CA GLY A 264 6.17 -40.25 20.47
C GLY A 264 6.51 -40.90 19.14
N ALA A 265 6.96 -42.16 19.19
CA ALA A 265 7.29 -42.94 18.01
C ALA A 265 6.19 -42.81 16.94
N PRO A 266 6.55 -42.73 15.65
CA PRO A 266 5.58 -42.63 14.58
C PRO A 266 4.68 -43.86 14.63
N SER A 267 3.39 -43.67 14.86
CA SER A 267 2.45 -44.70 14.43
C SER A 267 2.55 -44.71 12.91
N THR A 268 3.12 -45.78 12.38
CA THR A 268 2.99 -46.18 10.99
C THR A 268 1.52 -46.48 10.74
N GLY A 269 0.74 -45.41 10.61
CA GLY A 269 -0.61 -45.41 10.10
C GLY A 269 -0.52 -45.52 8.59
N ASP A 270 -0.70 -46.74 8.14
CA ASP A 270 -0.83 -47.22 6.78
C ASP A 270 -1.23 -46.13 5.77
N SER A 271 -0.31 -45.83 4.84
CA SER A 271 -0.56 -45.00 3.66
C SER A 271 -1.35 -45.81 2.63
N SER A 272 -2.59 -46.18 2.99
CA SER A 272 -3.56 -46.58 2.00
C SER A 272 -4.34 -45.33 1.60
N ALA A 273 -4.36 -45.05 0.29
CA ALA A 273 -5.19 -44.03 -0.32
C ALA A 273 -6.68 -44.42 -0.14
N ALA A 274 -7.19 -44.25 1.08
CA ALA A 274 -8.62 -44.30 1.35
C ALA A 274 -9.22 -43.07 0.67
N ASN A 275 -10.22 -43.27 -0.18
CA ASN A 275 -11.02 -42.18 -0.71
C ASN A 275 -11.45 -41.29 0.47
N ALA A 276 -11.17 -39.99 0.37
CA ALA A 276 -11.49 -39.06 1.44
C ALA A 276 -13.03 -38.88 1.48
N ASP A 277 -13.68 -39.73 2.24
CA ASP A 277 -15.12 -39.71 2.49
C ASP A 277 -15.44 -38.88 3.76
N LYS A 278 -16.73 -38.77 4.09
CA LYS A 278 -17.18 -38.20 5.38
C LYS A 278 -16.50 -38.93 6.54
N GLY A 279 -15.66 -38.23 7.29
CA GLY A 279 -14.83 -38.82 8.34
C GLY A 279 -13.34 -38.60 8.13
N PHE A 280 -12.92 -38.25 6.90
CA PHE A 280 -11.52 -37.93 6.58
C PHE A 280 -10.99 -36.79 7.46
N CYS A 281 -11.76 -35.70 7.57
CA CYS A 281 -11.40 -34.56 8.40
C CYS A 281 -12.09 -34.60 9.77
N VAL A 282 -11.35 -34.29 10.84
CA VAL A 282 -11.98 -33.71 12.03
C VAL A 282 -12.43 -32.28 11.75
N TRP A 283 -13.38 -31.80 12.53
CA TRP A 283 -13.78 -30.39 12.49
C TRP A 283 -12.56 -29.49 12.83
N PRO A 284 -12.27 -28.42 12.07
CA PRO A 284 -10.99 -27.71 12.13
C PRO A 284 -10.86 -26.76 13.33
N SER A 285 -11.83 -26.73 14.25
CA SER A 285 -11.80 -25.90 15.45
C SER A 285 -12.62 -26.55 16.58
N THR A 286 -12.59 -25.99 17.79
CA THR A 286 -13.49 -26.39 18.87
C THR A 286 -14.87 -25.75 18.77
N VAL A 287 -15.02 -24.69 17.97
CA VAL A 287 -16.30 -24.01 17.71
C VAL A 287 -16.92 -24.50 16.40
N ARG A 288 -18.25 -24.58 16.34
CA ARG A 288 -19.02 -25.09 15.18
C ARG A 288 -19.98 -24.05 14.57
N VAL A 289 -19.68 -22.76 14.74
CA VAL A 289 -20.52 -21.66 14.21
C VAL A 289 -20.07 -21.34 12.79
N VAL A 290 -20.84 -21.80 11.81
CA VAL A 290 -20.57 -21.53 10.39
C VAL A 290 -21.23 -20.23 9.98
N THR A 291 -20.44 -19.26 9.53
CA THR A 291 -20.94 -17.95 9.07
C THR A 291 -21.01 -17.85 7.56
N GLN A 292 -20.21 -18.63 6.84
CA GLN A 292 -20.24 -18.68 5.40
C GLN A 292 -19.91 -20.09 4.88
N TYR A 293 -20.75 -20.60 3.99
CA TYR A 293 -20.59 -21.91 3.38
C TYR A 293 -19.74 -21.85 2.11
N TYR A 294 -19.27 -23.01 1.67
CA TYR A 294 -18.63 -23.19 0.36
C TYR A 294 -19.61 -22.83 -0.77
N SER A 295 -19.11 -22.15 -1.80
CA SER A 295 -19.87 -21.82 -3.01
C SER A 295 -18.94 -21.47 -4.17
N TRP A 296 -19.48 -21.23 -5.37
CA TRP A 296 -18.70 -20.90 -6.56
C TRP A 296 -17.81 -19.65 -6.44
N TYR A 297 -18.08 -18.76 -5.48
CA TYR A 297 -17.28 -17.54 -5.20
C TYR A 297 -16.57 -17.59 -3.84
N HIS A 298 -16.75 -18.67 -3.08
CA HIS A 298 -16.19 -18.85 -1.75
C HIS A 298 -15.63 -20.26 -1.63
N ASN A 299 -14.32 -20.37 -1.78
CA ASN A 299 -13.57 -21.62 -1.94
C ASN A 299 -13.33 -22.38 -0.62
N GLY A 300 -14.07 -22.07 0.44
CA GLY A 300 -13.91 -22.67 1.76
C GLY A 300 -15.16 -22.48 2.61
N VAL A 301 -15.03 -22.77 3.90
CA VAL A 301 -16.06 -22.53 4.91
C VAL A 301 -15.49 -21.60 5.97
N ASP A 302 -16.25 -20.58 6.32
CA ASP A 302 -15.89 -19.64 7.38
C ASP A 302 -16.55 -20.09 8.69
N ILE A 303 -15.72 -20.38 9.68
CA ILE A 303 -16.15 -20.81 11.00
C ILE A 303 -15.75 -19.72 11.98
N ALA A 304 -16.75 -19.01 12.49
CA ALA A 304 -16.55 -17.90 13.41
C ALA A 304 -16.57 -18.36 14.87
N THR A 305 -15.97 -17.55 15.72
CA THR A 305 -16.09 -17.71 17.16
C THR A 305 -17.26 -16.89 17.69
N PRO A 306 -18.03 -17.39 18.69
CA PRO A 306 -18.97 -16.56 19.43
C PRO A 306 -18.25 -15.37 20.11
N HIS A 307 -18.99 -14.28 20.35
CA HIS A 307 -18.45 -13.02 20.90
C HIS A 307 -17.66 -13.15 22.22
N ASN A 308 -17.81 -14.26 22.96
CA ASN A 308 -17.19 -14.51 24.27
C ASN A 308 -15.95 -15.42 24.23
N ILE A 309 -15.52 -15.91 23.06
CA ILE A 309 -14.32 -16.75 22.93
C ILE A 309 -13.37 -16.05 21.96
N SER A 310 -12.26 -15.51 22.46
CA SER A 310 -11.42 -14.61 21.66
C SER A 310 -10.54 -15.31 20.63
N SER A 311 -10.20 -16.60 20.80
CA SER A 311 -9.27 -17.32 19.90
C SER A 311 -9.33 -18.84 20.10
N PRO A 312 -10.37 -19.54 19.61
CA PRO A 312 -10.43 -21.00 19.72
C PRO A 312 -9.25 -21.66 18.96
N PRO A 313 -8.76 -22.82 19.43
CA PRO A 313 -7.72 -23.55 18.74
C PRO A 313 -8.19 -24.03 17.37
N LEU A 314 -7.24 -24.12 16.45
CA LEU A 314 -7.40 -24.71 15.12
C LEU A 314 -6.71 -26.07 15.09
N LEU A 315 -7.40 -27.06 14.53
CA LEU A 315 -7.00 -28.46 14.56
C LEU A 315 -6.67 -28.94 13.15
N ALA A 316 -5.61 -29.73 13.00
CA ALA A 316 -5.30 -30.41 11.75
C ALA A 316 -6.44 -31.37 11.39
N CYS A 317 -7.09 -31.16 10.24
CA CYS A 317 -8.19 -31.99 9.75
C CYS A 317 -7.81 -33.48 9.75
N THR A 318 -6.60 -33.81 9.31
CA THR A 318 -6.04 -35.16 9.37
C THR A 318 -4.52 -35.12 9.42
N SER A 319 -3.88 -36.28 9.54
CA SER A 319 -2.42 -36.39 9.58
C SER A 319 -1.80 -35.90 8.27
N GLY A 320 -0.64 -35.26 8.32
CA GLY A 320 0.03 -34.73 7.14
C GLY A 320 1.27 -33.89 7.46
N THR A 321 1.84 -33.30 6.42
CA THR A 321 3.04 -32.46 6.51
C THR A 321 2.70 -30.99 6.25
N VAL A 322 3.17 -30.10 7.11
CA VAL A 322 3.00 -28.65 6.93
C VAL A 322 3.84 -28.19 5.73
N VAL A 323 3.17 -27.72 4.67
CA VAL A 323 3.82 -27.22 3.45
C VAL A 323 3.85 -25.69 3.35
N ARG A 324 3.15 -25.00 4.25
CA ARG A 324 3.28 -23.55 4.45
C ARG A 324 2.84 -23.15 5.85
N ALA A 325 3.58 -22.25 6.48
CA ALA A 325 3.24 -21.63 7.76
C ALA A 325 3.77 -20.19 7.73
N GLY A 326 2.89 -19.19 7.76
CA GLY A 326 3.31 -17.78 7.75
C GLY A 326 2.28 -16.83 7.17
N TRP A 327 2.73 -15.65 6.77
CA TRP A 327 1.86 -14.61 6.20
C TRP A 327 1.53 -14.85 4.72
N ASP A 328 0.28 -14.59 4.37
CA ASP A 328 -0.25 -14.52 3.01
C ASP A 328 -0.74 -13.09 2.71
N PRO A 329 -0.15 -12.42 1.70
CA PRO A 329 -0.54 -11.06 1.34
C PRO A 329 -1.81 -10.99 0.47
N PHE A 330 -2.36 -12.12 0.01
CA PHE A 330 -3.46 -12.17 -0.96
C PHE A 330 -4.84 -12.27 -0.31
N GLY A 331 -4.90 -12.34 1.01
CA GLY A 331 -6.13 -12.19 1.78
C GLY A 331 -6.18 -13.07 3.03
N LEU A 332 -5.45 -14.19 3.06
CA LEU A 332 -5.54 -15.14 4.17
C LEU A 332 -4.85 -14.65 5.44
N GLY A 333 -3.92 -13.69 5.37
CA GLY A 333 -3.17 -13.25 6.56
C GLY A 333 -2.26 -14.36 7.09
N LEU A 334 -2.19 -14.56 8.40
CA LEU A 334 -1.48 -15.72 8.94
C LEU A 334 -2.25 -16.99 8.58
N HIS A 335 -1.54 -17.95 7.98
CA HIS A 335 -2.15 -19.20 7.55
C HIS A 335 -1.19 -20.38 7.63
N VAL A 336 -1.79 -21.56 7.67
CA VAL A 336 -1.12 -22.86 7.58
C VAL A 336 -1.70 -23.64 6.41
N ARG A 337 -0.84 -24.34 5.67
CA ARG A 337 -1.21 -25.36 4.67
C ARG A 337 -0.63 -26.70 5.05
N ILE A 338 -1.44 -27.75 4.99
CA ILE A 338 -1.03 -29.13 5.31
C ILE A 338 -1.31 -29.99 4.09
N ASP A 339 -0.29 -30.67 3.60
CA ASP A 339 -0.40 -31.74 2.60
C ASP A 339 -0.65 -33.07 3.33
N HIS A 340 -1.74 -33.73 2.96
CA HIS A 340 -2.17 -35.00 3.56
C HIS A 340 -1.81 -36.20 2.69
N GLY A 341 -1.14 -35.99 1.56
CA GLY A 341 -0.91 -37.00 0.54
C GLY A 341 -2.15 -37.29 -0.30
N GLY A 342 -2.00 -38.12 -1.34
CA GLY A 342 -3.11 -38.50 -2.22
C GLY A 342 -3.76 -37.34 -3.00
N GLY A 343 -3.09 -36.18 -3.07
CA GLY A 343 -3.60 -34.97 -3.72
C GLY A 343 -4.44 -34.07 -2.82
N TYR A 344 -4.60 -34.39 -1.53
CA TYR A 344 -5.38 -33.60 -0.58
C TYR A 344 -4.53 -32.57 0.17
N GLU A 345 -4.99 -31.32 0.18
CA GLU A 345 -4.39 -30.24 0.95
C GLU A 345 -5.47 -29.52 1.77
N THR A 346 -5.16 -29.14 3.01
CA THR A 346 -6.01 -28.22 3.78
C THR A 346 -5.33 -26.88 4.03
N VAL A 347 -6.14 -25.81 4.11
CA VAL A 347 -5.68 -24.44 4.39
C VAL A 347 -6.48 -23.85 5.54
N TYR A 348 -5.79 -23.19 6.46
CA TYR A 348 -6.35 -22.52 7.63
C TYR A 348 -5.95 -21.05 7.57
N GLY A 349 -6.89 -20.18 7.17
CA GLY A 349 -6.65 -18.73 7.04
C GLY A 349 -7.05 -17.92 8.27
N HIS A 350 -6.67 -16.65 8.25
CA HIS A 350 -7.01 -15.61 9.24
C HIS A 350 -6.53 -15.90 10.66
N MET A 351 -5.50 -16.74 10.84
CA MET A 351 -5.01 -17.15 12.15
C MET A 351 -4.49 -15.95 12.97
N SER A 352 -4.53 -16.03 14.30
CA SER A 352 -3.89 -15.04 15.20
C SER A 352 -2.48 -15.47 15.62
N ARG A 353 -2.26 -16.79 15.63
CA ARG A 353 -1.01 -17.45 16.01
C ARG A 353 -0.88 -18.77 15.26
N ILE A 354 0.35 -19.10 14.88
CA ILE A 354 0.73 -20.36 14.24
C ILE A 354 1.62 -21.11 15.24
N ASP A 355 1.28 -22.36 15.54
CA ASP A 355 1.99 -23.19 16.51
C ASP A 355 2.80 -24.32 15.84
N VAL A 356 2.88 -24.30 14.50
CA VAL A 356 3.59 -25.28 13.67
C VAL A 356 4.53 -24.63 12.66
N SER A 357 5.54 -25.37 12.19
CA SER A 357 6.54 -24.89 11.23
C SER A 357 6.54 -25.66 9.92
N TYR A 358 7.11 -25.08 8.87
CA TYR A 358 7.29 -25.77 7.58
C TYR A 358 8.03 -27.10 7.74
N GLY A 359 7.54 -28.15 7.09
CA GLY A 359 8.10 -29.51 7.15
C GLY A 359 7.69 -30.31 8.39
N GLN A 360 7.00 -29.71 9.35
CA GLN A 360 6.52 -30.40 10.54
C GLN A 360 5.44 -31.43 10.17
N GLN A 361 5.58 -32.65 10.69
CA GLN A 361 4.52 -33.64 10.65
C GLN A 361 3.50 -33.36 11.76
N VAL A 362 2.23 -33.45 11.42
CA VAL A 362 1.11 -33.30 12.36
C VAL A 362 0.18 -34.49 12.23
N SER A 363 -0.44 -34.86 13.33
CA SER A 363 -1.46 -35.91 13.40
C SER A 363 -2.87 -35.31 13.31
N ARG A 364 -3.83 -36.14 12.91
CA ARG A 364 -5.26 -35.79 12.92
C ARG A 364 -5.69 -35.25 14.29
N GLY A 365 -6.17 -34.02 14.33
CA GLY A 365 -6.64 -33.35 15.55
C GLY A 365 -5.58 -32.56 16.31
N ASP A 366 -4.32 -32.56 15.85
CA ASP A 366 -3.27 -31.74 16.49
C ASP A 366 -3.60 -30.26 16.42
N VAL A 367 -3.31 -29.52 17.49
CA VAL A 367 -3.45 -28.07 17.51
C VAL A 367 -2.34 -27.46 16.65
N ILE A 368 -2.73 -26.69 15.63
CA ILE A 368 -1.81 -26.07 14.67
C ILE A 368 -1.68 -24.56 14.85
N GLY A 369 -2.50 -23.97 15.71
CA GLY A 369 -2.50 -22.55 16.02
C GLY A 369 -3.84 -22.09 16.56
N LEU A 370 -4.05 -20.77 16.53
CA LEU A 370 -5.27 -20.14 17.02
C LEU A 370 -6.00 -19.38 15.91
N MET A 371 -7.33 -19.45 15.96
CA MET A 371 -8.22 -18.63 15.15
C MET A 371 -7.96 -17.14 15.41
N GLY A 372 -8.14 -16.30 14.40
CA GLY A 372 -7.87 -14.87 14.51
C GLY A 372 -8.69 -14.04 13.55
N ASN A 373 -8.14 -12.86 13.23
CA ASN A 373 -8.75 -11.88 12.34
C ASN A 373 -7.68 -11.19 11.46
N THR A 374 -6.63 -11.92 11.09
CA THR A 374 -5.53 -11.36 10.28
C THR A 374 -5.86 -11.39 8.78
N GLY A 375 -5.16 -10.59 7.99
CA GLY A 375 -5.42 -10.49 6.55
C GLY A 375 -6.72 -9.73 6.26
N ARG A 376 -7.42 -10.13 5.19
CA ARG A 376 -8.66 -9.48 4.75
C ARG A 376 -9.86 -10.20 5.35
N SER A 377 -10.19 -9.83 6.59
CA SER A 377 -11.29 -10.41 7.36
C SER A 377 -12.16 -9.31 8.00
N THR A 378 -13.46 -9.56 8.13
CA THR A 378 -14.43 -8.63 8.76
C THR A 378 -14.64 -8.89 10.24
N GLY A 379 -14.14 -10.01 10.77
CA GLY A 379 -14.25 -10.38 12.19
C GLY A 379 -13.61 -11.73 12.49
N PRO A 380 -13.42 -12.11 13.76
CA PRO A 380 -12.68 -13.32 14.11
C PRO A 380 -13.32 -14.63 13.58
N HIS A 381 -12.64 -15.30 12.66
CA HIS A 381 -13.05 -16.57 12.07
C HIS A 381 -11.83 -17.32 11.49
N VAL A 382 -11.99 -18.60 11.18
CA VAL A 382 -11.07 -19.33 10.30
C VAL A 382 -11.72 -19.50 8.93
N HIS A 383 -10.97 -19.18 7.89
CA HIS A 383 -11.31 -19.57 6.52
C HIS A 383 -10.67 -20.93 6.25
N PHE A 384 -11.48 -22.00 6.27
CA PHE A 384 -11.01 -23.37 6.13
C PHE A 384 -11.28 -23.88 4.71
N ILE A 385 -10.22 -24.32 4.02
CA ILE A 385 -10.29 -24.85 2.66
C ILE A 385 -9.83 -26.31 2.67
N VAL A 386 -10.56 -27.16 1.94
CA VAL A 386 -10.09 -28.48 1.51
C VAL A 386 -9.85 -28.41 0.00
N LYS A 387 -8.70 -28.89 -0.47
CA LYS A 387 -8.38 -29.00 -1.90
C LYS A 387 -8.10 -30.45 -2.26
N TYR A 388 -8.49 -30.81 -3.47
CA TYR A 388 -8.09 -32.06 -4.13
C TYR A 388 -7.44 -31.71 -5.46
N ASN A 389 -6.18 -32.14 -5.66
CA ASN A 389 -5.34 -31.82 -6.82
C ASN A 389 -5.33 -30.31 -7.14
N GLY A 390 -5.23 -29.48 -6.10
CA GLY A 390 -5.18 -28.02 -6.20
C GLY A 390 -6.55 -27.33 -6.39
N ILE A 391 -7.63 -28.08 -6.60
CA ILE A 391 -8.98 -27.54 -6.78
C ILE A 391 -9.73 -27.57 -5.45
N ALA A 392 -10.29 -26.43 -5.03
CA ALA A 392 -11.09 -26.33 -3.82
C ALA A 392 -12.35 -27.21 -3.91
N GLN A 393 -12.66 -27.88 -2.81
CA GLN A 393 -13.80 -28.76 -2.64
C GLN A 393 -14.66 -28.24 -1.49
N ASP A 394 -15.93 -28.67 -1.43
CA ASP A 394 -16.78 -28.40 -0.27
C ASP A 394 -16.25 -29.15 0.96
N PRO A 395 -15.77 -28.47 2.02
CA PRO A 395 -15.28 -29.11 3.23
C PRO A 395 -16.30 -30.03 3.91
N PHE A 396 -17.62 -29.79 3.74
CA PHE A 396 -18.68 -30.62 4.32
C PHE A 396 -18.75 -32.05 3.78
N ASN A 397 -18.08 -32.32 2.66
CA ASN A 397 -17.95 -33.69 2.14
C ASN A 397 -16.93 -34.53 2.92
N PHE A 398 -16.07 -33.90 3.72
CA PHE A 398 -14.93 -34.57 4.36
C PHE A 398 -15.00 -34.54 5.90
N VAL A 399 -15.55 -33.46 6.47
CA VAL A 399 -15.61 -33.26 7.92
C VAL A 399 -16.68 -34.12 8.59
N GLN A 400 -16.38 -34.59 9.81
CA GLN A 400 -17.28 -35.38 10.66
C GLN A 400 -18.05 -34.57 11.72
#